data_AF-A0A1G7BMV5-F1
#
_entry.id   AF-A0A1G7BMV5-F1
#
_cell.length_a   1.000
_cell.length_b   1.000
_cell.length_c   1.000
_cell.angle_alpha   90.00
_cell.angle_beta   90.00
_cell.angle_gamma   90.00
#
_symmetry.space_group_name_H-M   'P 1'
#
loop_
_entity.id
_entity.type
_entity.pdbx_description
1 polymer ?
#
loop_
_entity_poly.entity_id
_entity_poly.type
_entity_poly.pdbx_seq_one_letter_code
_entity_poly.pdbx_strand_id
1 'polypeptide(L)'
;MENKDFLGLDVPYLTNAYIRQKDKEDIKIVCANLLRFAWDKGLLLNNPFNEEGELILTTCVYENDVTELGRQIFSDLCYKWITYTDNLTGKIDRKNNIKMLEKYYNQLIQQLEIKQ
;
A
#
# COMPACT_ATOMS: atom_id res chain seq x y z
N MET A 1 27.01 8.06 -6.74
CA MET A 1 26.17 6.90 -7.09
C MET A 1 24.95 7.07 -6.21
N GLU A 2 23.85 7.61 -6.76
CA GLU A 2 22.64 7.89 -6.00
C GLU A 2 22.18 6.59 -5.35
N ASN A 3 22.07 6.59 -4.02
CA ASN A 3 21.41 5.50 -3.30
C ASN A 3 20.04 5.36 -3.94
N LYS A 4 19.78 4.20 -4.54
CA LYS A 4 18.40 3.84 -4.89
C LYS A 4 17.72 3.61 -3.57
N ASP A 5 17.07 4.65 -3.05
CA ASP A 5 16.16 4.55 -1.91
C ASP A 5 15.28 3.32 -2.12
N PHE A 6 15.18 2.46 -1.11
CA PHE A 6 14.37 1.27 -1.20
C PHE A 6 12.94 1.68 -1.58
N LEU A 7 12.43 1.13 -2.69
CA LEU A 7 11.10 1.43 -3.19
C LEU A 7 10.08 0.57 -2.45
N GLY A 8 9.23 1.20 -1.64
CA GLY A 8 8.13 0.53 -0.94
C GLY A 8 6.95 0.21 -1.86
N LEU A 9 6.60 1.13 -2.76
CA LEU A 9 5.49 0.95 -3.71
C LEU A 9 5.63 1.86 -4.95
N ASP A 10 5.41 1.33 -6.15
CA ASP A 10 5.33 2.08 -7.41
C ASP A 10 3.96 1.87 -8.08
N VAL A 11 3.08 2.86 -7.95
CA VAL A 11 1.70 2.80 -8.47
C VAL A 11 1.70 2.78 -10.01
N PRO A 12 2.47 3.63 -10.73
CA PRO A 12 2.60 3.54 -12.18
C PRO A 12 3.00 2.14 -12.67
N TYR A 13 4.03 1.54 -12.08
CA TYR A 13 4.52 0.23 -12.47
C TYR A 13 3.46 -0.85 -12.28
N LEU A 14 2.84 -0.91 -11.09
CA LEU A 14 1.79 -1.87 -10.80
C LEU A 14 0.58 -1.71 -11.72
N THR A 15 0.17 -0.47 -12.00
CA THR A 15 -0.96 -0.20 -12.90
C THR A 15 -0.65 -0.59 -14.34
N ASN A 16 0.57 -0.33 -14.80
CA ASN A 16 1.00 -0.60 -16.17
C ASN A 16 1.35 -2.06 -16.44
N ALA A 17 1.56 -2.87 -15.39
CA ALA A 17 1.77 -4.31 -15.52
C ALA A 17 0.53 -5.05 -16.08
N TYR A 18 -0.67 -4.49 -15.91
CA TYR A 18 -1.91 -5.09 -16.40
C TYR A 18 -2.32 -4.53 -17.76
N ILE A 19 -2.64 -5.41 -18.71
CA ILE A 19 -3.09 -5.01 -20.06
C ILE A 19 -4.57 -4.64 -20.07
N ARG A 20 -5.41 -5.38 -19.32
CA ARG A 20 -6.87 -5.20 -19.34
C ARG A 20 -7.28 -4.00 -18.49
N GLN A 21 -8.18 -3.17 -19.02
CA GLN A 21 -8.69 -1.98 -18.33
C GLN A 21 -9.34 -2.30 -16.98
N LYS A 22 -10.11 -3.40 -16.92
CA LYS A 22 -10.72 -3.91 -15.68
C LYS A 22 -9.69 -4.17 -14.58
N ASP A 23 -8.57 -4.79 -14.94
CA ASP A 23 -7.51 -5.15 -13.99
C ASP A 23 -6.74 -3.89 -13.56
N LYS A 24 -6.55 -2.93 -14.48
CA LYS A 24 -6.00 -1.59 -14.16
C LYS A 24 -6.87 -0.83 -13.16
N GLU A 25 -8.19 -0.91 -13.28
CA GLU A 25 -9.11 -0.28 -12.32
C GLU A 25 -9.06 -0.97 -10.96
N ASP A 26 -9.01 -2.31 -10.95
CA ASP A 26 -8.91 -3.08 -9.71
C ASP A 26 -7.60 -2.78 -8.97
N ILE A 27 -6.45 -2.75 -9.65
CA ILE A 27 -5.15 -2.45 -8.99
C ILE A 27 -5.08 -0.99 -8.51
N LYS A 28 -5.72 -0.04 -9.19
CA LYS A 28 -5.85 1.35 -8.70
C LYS A 28 -6.61 1.40 -7.38
N ILE A 29 -7.71 0.65 -7.24
CA ILE A 29 -8.47 0.56 -5.99
C ILE A 29 -7.61 -0.08 -4.89
N VAL A 30 -6.88 -1.16 -5.21
CA VAL A 30 -5.95 -1.82 -4.28
C VAL A 30 -4.90 -0.83 -3.75
N CYS A 31 -4.27 -0.06 -4.64
CA CYS A 31 -3.28 0.95 -4.28
C CYS A 31 -3.89 2.10 -3.47
N ALA A 32 -5.06 2.60 -3.89
CA ALA A 32 -5.75 3.70 -3.20
C ALA A 32 -6.13 3.30 -1.76
N ASN A 33 -6.67 2.10 -1.57
CA ASN A 33 -7.05 1.62 -0.24
C ASN A 33 -5.83 1.42 0.68
N LEU A 34 -4.72 0.89 0.13
CA LEU A 34 -3.46 0.75 0.87
C LEU A 34 -2.88 2.11 1.28
N LEU A 35 -2.76 3.04 0.34
CA LEU A 35 -2.13 4.34 0.56
C LEU A 35 -2.98 5.25 1.43
N ARG A 36 -4.31 5.18 1.31
CA ARG A 36 -5.23 5.89 2.22
C ARG A 36 -5.04 5.39 3.64
N PHE A 37 -5.08 4.08 3.82
CA PHE A 37 -4.89 3.46 5.13
C PHE A 37 -3.52 3.81 5.73
N ALA A 38 -2.45 3.74 4.94
CA ALA A 38 -1.10 4.08 5.39
C ALA A 38 -0.96 5.55 5.79
N TRP A 39 -1.57 6.47 5.03
CA TRP A 39 -1.64 7.89 5.40
C TRP A 39 -2.41 8.10 6.71
N ASP A 40 -3.61 7.52 6.82
CA ASP A 40 -4.47 7.66 8.00
C ASP A 40 -3.83 7.10 9.28
N LYS A 41 -2.95 6.09 9.15
CA LYS A 41 -2.17 5.50 10.25
C LYS A 41 -0.84 6.22 10.52
N GLY A 42 -0.53 7.30 9.80
CA GLY A 42 0.71 8.06 9.98
C GLY A 42 1.98 7.31 9.54
N LEU A 43 1.87 6.42 8.55
CA LEU A 43 3.01 5.70 7.98
C LEU A 43 3.72 6.49 6.89
N LEU A 44 3.00 7.40 6.21
CA LEU A 44 3.53 8.23 5.13
C LEU A 44 3.77 9.66 5.63
N LEU A 45 4.79 10.32 5.07
CA LEU A 45 5.11 11.72 5.36
C LEU A 45 4.27 12.69 4.54
N ASN A 46 3.88 12.29 3.33
CA ASN A 46 3.12 13.10 2.38
C ASN A 46 1.79 12.42 2.03
N ASN A 47 0.75 13.23 1.85
CA ASN A 47 -0.57 12.76 1.41
C ASN A 47 -0.52 12.37 -0.09
N PRO A 48 -0.81 11.11 -0.47
CA PRO A 48 -0.77 10.68 -1.87
C PRO A 48 -2.06 10.96 -2.67
N PHE A 49 -2.99 11.74 -2.11
CA PHE A 49 -4.29 12.06 -2.72
C PHE A 49 -4.38 13.54 -3.13
N ASN A 50 -5.08 13.81 -4.23
CA ASN A 50 -5.39 15.17 -4.67
C ASN A 50 -6.51 15.80 -3.80
N GLU A 51 -6.89 17.04 -4.13
CA GLU A 51 -7.91 17.80 -3.40
C GLU A 51 -9.31 17.15 -3.50
N GLU A 52 -9.56 16.41 -4.56
CA GLU A 52 -10.79 15.64 -4.79
C GLU A 52 -10.81 14.30 -4.02
N GLY A 53 -9.71 13.94 -3.36
CA GLY A 53 -9.57 12.70 -2.60
C GLY A 53 -9.26 11.46 -3.45
N GLU A 54 -8.86 11.66 -4.71
CA GLU A 54 -8.44 10.61 -5.63
C GLU A 54 -6.93 10.34 -5.52
N LEU A 55 -6.52 9.09 -5.74
CA LEU A 55 -5.11 8.70 -5.70
C LEU A 55 -4.36 9.38 -6.86
N ILE A 56 -3.26 10.07 -6.55
CA ILE A 56 -2.35 10.60 -7.56
C ILE A 56 -1.65 9.40 -8.23
N LEU A 57 -2.00 9.08 -9.47
CA LEU A 57 -1.55 7.85 -10.14
C LEU A 57 -0.04 7.82 -10.47
N THR A 58 0.65 8.96 -10.33
CA THR A 58 2.11 9.07 -10.44
C THR A 58 2.84 8.84 -9.11
N THR A 59 2.12 8.40 -8.05
CA THR A 59 2.69 8.19 -6.72
C THR A 59 3.67 7.01 -6.72
N CYS A 60 4.88 7.29 -6.25
CA CYS A 60 5.85 6.29 -5.80
C CYS A 60 6.14 6.58 -4.32
N VAL A 61 6.28 5.53 -3.52
CA VAL A 61 6.63 5.64 -2.10
C VAL A 61 8.00 5.00 -1.89
N TYR A 62 8.98 5.84 -1.56
CA TYR A 62 10.33 5.43 -1.21
C TYR A 62 10.53 5.42 0.31
N GLU A 63 11.65 4.87 0.77
CA GLU A 63 12.00 4.84 2.20
C GLU A 63 12.02 6.22 2.87
N ASN A 64 12.37 7.27 2.11
CA ASN A 64 12.39 8.65 2.58
C ASN A 64 11.00 9.32 2.59
N ASP A 65 9.96 8.67 2.05
CA ASP A 65 8.58 9.17 2.04
C ASP A 65 7.74 8.62 3.21
N VAL A 66 8.34 7.77 4.05
CA VAL A 66 7.66 7.12 5.17
C VAL A 66 8.20 7.61 6.52
N THR A 67 7.36 7.55 7.55
CA THR A 67 7.75 7.88 8.92
C THR A 67 8.70 6.83 9.50
N GLU A 68 9.24 7.06 10.70
CA GLU A 68 10.06 6.05 11.39
C GLU A 68 9.29 4.73 11.58
N LEU A 69 8.02 4.81 11.98
CA LEU A 69 7.13 3.64 12.05
C LEU A 69 6.90 3.04 10.66
N GLY A 70 6.67 3.88 9.65
CA GLY A 70 6.51 3.47 8.27
C GLY A 70 7.71 2.66 7.74
N ARG A 71 8.95 3.09 8.01
CA ARG A 71 10.16 2.34 7.64
C ARG A 71 10.18 0.92 8.20
N GLN A 72 9.61 0.72 9.37
CA GLN A 72 9.61 -0.57 10.04
C GLN A 72 8.56 -1.55 9.50
N ILE A 73 7.41 -1.07 8.97
CA ILE A 73 6.28 -1.96 8.65
C ILE A 73 5.68 -1.80 7.25
N PHE A 74 5.95 -0.69 6.54
CA PHE A 74 5.20 -0.34 5.33
C PHE A 74 5.39 -1.37 4.21
N SER A 75 6.63 -1.81 3.97
CA SER A 75 6.94 -2.84 2.96
C SER A 75 6.20 -4.15 3.22
N ASP A 76 6.18 -4.61 4.48
CA ASP A 76 5.50 -5.85 4.86
C ASP A 76 3.97 -5.71 4.78
N LEU A 77 3.44 -4.53 5.10
CA LEU A 77 2.02 -4.22 4.93
C LEU A 77 1.64 -4.26 3.44
N CYS A 78 2.45 -3.65 2.57
CA CYS A 78 2.26 -3.70 1.12
C CYS A 78 2.23 -5.14 0.62
N TYR A 79 3.22 -5.96 1.00
CA TYR A 79 3.32 -7.35 0.57
C TYR A 79 2.10 -8.18 1.00
N LYS A 80 1.69 -8.07 2.27
CA LYS A 80 0.52 -8.79 2.80
C LYS A 80 -0.77 -8.38 2.08
N TRP A 81 -0.95 -7.08 1.86
CA TRP A 81 -2.14 -6.56 1.19
C TRP A 81 -2.23 -6.98 -0.27
N ILE A 82 -1.15 -6.76 -1.04
CA ILE A 82 -1.11 -7.11 -2.47
C ILE A 82 -1.34 -8.61 -2.67
N THR A 83 -0.68 -9.45 -1.87
CA THR A 83 -0.86 -10.91 -1.90
C THR A 83 -2.30 -11.32 -1.57
N TYR A 84 -2.93 -10.65 -0.61
CA TYR A 84 -4.33 -10.90 -0.28
C TYR A 84 -5.24 -10.53 -1.45
N THR A 85 -5.05 -9.36 -2.06
CA THR A 85 -5.93 -8.85 -3.13
C THR A 85 -5.74 -9.55 -4.47
N ASP A 86 -4.56 -10.09 -4.75
CA ASP A 86 -4.26 -10.88 -5.97
C ASP A 86 -4.95 -12.26 -5.94
N ASN A 87 -5.44 -12.70 -4.78
CA ASN A 87 -6.15 -13.96 -4.66
C ASN A 87 -7.58 -13.86 -5.23
N LEU A 88 -7.77 -14.43 -6.43
CA LEU A 88 -9.05 -14.46 -7.16
C LEU A 88 -10.01 -15.60 -6.75
N THR A 89 -9.68 -16.39 -5.72
CA THR A 89 -10.53 -17.52 -5.32
C THR A 89 -11.76 -17.07 -4.53
N GLY A 90 -12.92 -17.67 -4.79
CA GLY A 90 -14.17 -17.36 -4.09
C GLY A 90 -14.81 -16.03 -4.50
N LYS A 91 -15.96 -15.71 -3.89
CA LYS A 91 -16.78 -14.52 -4.21
C LYS A 91 -16.51 -13.32 -3.29
N ILE A 92 -15.28 -13.18 -2.78
CA ILE A 92 -14.92 -12.13 -1.82
C ILE A 92 -14.38 -10.92 -2.57
N ASP A 93 -14.94 -9.73 -2.30
CA ASP A 93 -14.43 -8.46 -2.81
C ASP A 93 -13.21 -7.98 -1.99
N ARG A 94 -12.06 -8.60 -2.27
CA ARG A 94 -10.84 -8.41 -1.47
C ARG A 94 -10.28 -7.00 -1.55
N LYS A 95 -10.31 -6.38 -2.73
CA LYS A 95 -9.79 -5.02 -2.95
C LYS A 95 -10.46 -3.97 -2.06
N ASN A 96 -11.71 -4.19 -1.66
CA ASN A 96 -12.48 -3.29 -0.78
C ASN A 96 -12.55 -3.77 0.68
N ASN A 97 -11.88 -4.87 1.05
CA ASN A 97 -11.93 -5.41 2.40
C ASN A 97 -10.87 -4.76 3.33
N ILE A 98 -11.08 -3.49 3.66
CA ILE A 98 -10.16 -2.69 4.49
C ILE A 98 -9.90 -3.31 5.88
N LYS A 99 -10.84 -4.11 6.41
CA LYS A 99 -10.65 -4.83 7.68
C LYS A 99 -9.42 -5.74 7.68
N MET A 100 -9.00 -6.23 6.50
CA MET A 100 -7.78 -7.02 6.39
C MET A 100 -6.51 -6.16 6.48
N LEU A 101 -6.52 -4.92 5.98
CA LEU A 101 -5.42 -3.96 6.21
C LEU A 101 -5.26 -3.69 7.70
N GLU A 102 -6.35 -3.43 8.41
CA GLU A 102 -6.33 -3.23 9.87
C GLU A 102 -5.76 -4.45 10.60
N LYS A 103 -6.18 -5.66 10.21
CA LYS A 103 -5.62 -6.90 10.77
C LYS A 103 -4.12 -7.01 10.54
N TYR A 104 -3.64 -6.76 9.32
CA TYR A 104 -2.22 -6.87 8.99
C TYR A 104 -1.37 -5.81 9.71
N TYR A 105 -1.87 -4.58 9.78
CA TYR A 105 -1.26 -3.50 10.55
C TYR A 105 -1.07 -3.90 12.02
N ASN A 106 -2.15 -4.34 12.68
CA ASN A 106 -2.08 -4.72 14.10
C ASN A 106 -1.13 -5.89 14.35
N GLN A 107 -1.07 -6.86 13.43
CA GLN A 107 -0.10 -7.95 13.51
C GLN A 107 1.36 -7.45 13.42
N LEU A 108 1.63 -6.49 12.54
CA LEU A 108 2.97 -5.93 12.37
C LEU A 108 3.37 -5.08 13.58
N ILE A 109 2.46 -4.25 14.10
CA ILE A 109 2.69 -3.49 15.34
C ILE A 109 3.03 -4.42 16.50
N GLN A 110 2.22 -5.46 16.72
CA GLN A 110 2.48 -6.44 17.78
C GLN A 110 3.85 -7.12 17.63
N GLN A 111 4.28 -7.41 16.40
CA GLN A 111 5.60 -8.00 16.13
C GLN A 111 6.75 -7.04 16.41
N LEU A 112 6.56 -5.73 16.24
CA LEU A 112 7.55 -4.74 16.62
C LEU A 112 7.69 -4.62 18.13
N GLU A 113 6.57 -4.60 18.86
CA GLU A 113 6.55 -4.53 20.33
C GLU A 113 7.24 -5.73 20.99
N ILE A 114 7.15 -6.92 20.40
CA ILE A 114 7.80 -8.14 20.91
C ILE A 114 9.33 -8.12 20.69
N LYS A 115 9.82 -7.36 19.71
CA LYS A 115 11.25 -7.31 19.34
C LYS A 115 12.04 -6.25 20.11
N GLN A 116 11.37 -5.33 20.80
CA GLN A 116 11.96 -4.28 21.63
C GLN A 116 12.15 -4.77 23.07
#